data_AF-A0AA38M1J0-F1
#
_entry.id   AF-A0AA38M1J0-F1
#
_cell.length_a   1.000
_cell.length_b   1.000
_cell.length_c   1.000
_cell.angle_alpha   90.00
_cell.angle_beta   90.00
_cell.angle_gamma   90.00
#
_symmetry.space_group_name_H-M   'P 1'
#
loop_
_entity.id
_entity.type
_entity.pdbx_description
1 polymer ?
#
loop_
_entity_poly.entity_id
_entity_poly.type
_entity_poly.pdbx_seq_one_letter_code
_entity_poly.pdbx_strand_id
1 'polypeptide(L)'
;DDFSDSKNKNSVKLDAQGLALGSLLISKKRKARLEDNSYHRFAFQDGPLPDWFLDDQQKHYKKYIHVPSDVLQFYSKRLKEINSRPIKKVQEAKARKKLKASRKLEGMKRKAESIIDNPNMSDAFKRRTIEKLHYSRKTRSKPRNVQYVVASKSGARRKSQRSHSVKGLLKEYILQLILLLVTLDLMLRMRHCLKEGRT
;
A
#
# COMPACT_ATOMS: atom_id res chain seq x y z
N ASP A 1 19.74 -11.01 -27.14
CA ASP A 1 18.98 -9.74 -27.26
C ASP A 1 19.26 -8.84 -26.06
N ASP A 2 20.43 -8.19 -26.06
CA ASP A 2 20.87 -7.31 -24.99
C ASP A 2 20.54 -5.85 -25.32
N PHE A 3 19.34 -5.40 -24.96
CA PHE A 3 19.00 -3.98 -24.96
C PHE A 3 19.61 -3.30 -23.73
N SER A 4 20.87 -2.89 -23.83
CA SER A 4 21.49 -2.01 -22.86
C SER A 4 20.98 -0.57 -23.07
N ASP A 5 20.03 -0.17 -22.22
CA ASP A 5 19.53 1.20 -22.13
C ASP A 5 20.68 2.13 -21.70
N SER A 6 21.38 2.74 -22.66
CA SER A 6 22.46 3.70 -22.44
C SER A 6 21.88 5.00 -21.87
N LYS A 7 21.50 4.98 -20.60
CA LYS A 7 20.97 6.16 -19.91
C LYS A 7 22.02 7.25 -19.88
N ASN A 8 21.73 8.35 -20.56
CA ASN A 8 22.52 9.57 -20.46
C ASN A 8 22.54 10.02 -18.99
N LYS A 9 23.72 9.98 -18.35
CA LYS A 9 23.89 10.21 -16.89
C LYS A 9 23.46 11.62 -16.44
N ASN A 10 23.17 12.51 -17.40
CA ASN A 10 22.80 13.91 -17.18
C ASN A 10 21.28 14.18 -17.28
N SER A 11 20.41 13.17 -17.23
CA SER A 11 18.96 13.42 -17.26
C SER A 11 18.47 14.08 -15.97
N VAL A 12 18.36 15.41 -15.96
CA VAL A 12 17.81 16.19 -14.84
C VAL A 12 16.32 15.89 -14.71
N LYS A 13 15.87 15.49 -13.51
CA LYS A 13 14.46 15.29 -13.22
C LYS A 13 13.76 16.65 -13.09
N LEU A 14 12.87 16.95 -14.03
CA LEU A 14 12.07 18.18 -14.01
C LEU A 14 10.84 18.03 -13.11
N ASP A 15 10.45 19.13 -12.46
CA ASP A 15 9.18 19.27 -11.77
C ASP A 15 8.01 19.45 -12.76
N ALA A 16 6.76 19.37 -12.28
CA ALA A 16 5.55 19.58 -13.09
C ALA A 16 5.60 20.89 -13.88
N GLN A 17 6.09 21.97 -13.25
CA GLN A 17 6.25 23.27 -13.89
C GLN A 17 7.30 23.24 -15.01
N GLY A 18 8.43 22.56 -14.77
CA GLY A 18 9.49 22.40 -15.77
C GLY A 18 9.03 21.58 -16.98
N LEU A 19 8.27 20.50 -16.75
CA LEU A 19 7.64 19.72 -17.82
C LEU A 19 6.64 20.56 -18.63
N ALA A 20 5.83 21.37 -17.95
CA ALA A 20 4.89 22.26 -18.59
C ALA A 20 5.60 23.31 -19.47
N LEU A 21 6.65 23.95 -18.96
CA LEU A 21 7.48 24.87 -19.73
C LEU A 21 8.12 24.19 -20.94
N GLY A 22 8.66 22.98 -20.75
CA GLY A 22 9.19 22.16 -21.85
C GLY A 22 8.17 21.94 -22.98
N SER A 23 6.90 21.70 -22.61
CA SER A 23 5.82 21.57 -23.60
C SER A 23 5.53 22.86 -24.37
N LEU A 24 5.69 24.02 -23.72
CA LEU A 24 5.49 25.32 -24.36
C LEU A 24 6.59 25.63 -25.36
N LEU A 25 7.84 25.26 -25.05
CA LEU A 25 9.03 25.48 -25.90
C LEU A 25 8.92 24.85 -27.29
N ILE A 26 8.11 23.80 -27.46
CA ILE A 26 7.87 23.12 -28.76
C ILE A 26 7.29 24.09 -29.79
N SER A 27 6.45 25.03 -29.37
CA SER A 27 5.80 25.97 -30.28
C SER A 27 6.60 27.27 -30.37
N LYS A 28 6.98 27.67 -31.60
CA LYS A 28 7.75 28.91 -31.85
C LYS A 28 7.14 30.16 -31.20
N LYS A 29 5.81 30.34 -31.29
CA LYS A 29 5.11 31.50 -30.69
C LYS A 29 5.15 31.48 -29.16
N ARG A 30 4.95 30.30 -28.54
CA ARG A 30 4.98 30.17 -27.07
C ARG A 30 6.40 30.26 -26.52
N LYS A 31 7.39 29.78 -27.27
CA LYS A 31 8.82 29.95 -26.98
C LYS A 31 9.22 31.42 -26.96
N ALA A 32 8.88 32.19 -28.02
CA ALA A 32 9.19 33.62 -28.08
C ALA A 32 8.59 34.39 -26.88
N ARG A 33 7.32 34.12 -26.53
CA ARG A 33 6.70 34.72 -25.33
C ARG A 33 7.42 34.35 -24.03
N LEU A 34 7.99 33.16 -23.94
CA LEU A 34 8.75 32.73 -22.78
C LEU A 34 10.13 33.43 -22.72
N GLU A 35 10.76 33.65 -23.87
CA GLU A 35 11.98 34.44 -24.01
C GLU A 35 11.73 35.90 -23.60
N ASP A 36 10.64 36.51 -24.08
CA ASP A 36 10.23 37.87 -23.67
C ASP A 36 10.03 37.95 -22.16
N ASN A 37 9.34 36.95 -21.58
CA ASN A 37 9.14 36.86 -20.14
C ASN A 37 10.47 36.69 -19.38
N SER A 38 11.52 36.16 -20.00
CA SER A 38 12.83 35.97 -19.37
C SER A 38 13.50 37.29 -18.98
N TYR A 39 13.13 38.40 -19.62
CA TYR A 39 13.56 39.73 -19.23
C TYR A 39 12.68 40.24 -18.07
N HIS A 40 13.22 40.25 -16.85
CA HIS A 40 12.53 40.74 -15.65
C HIS A 40 13.49 41.43 -14.69
N ARG A 41 12.95 42.05 -13.63
CA ARG A 41 13.71 42.78 -12.59
C ARG A 41 14.92 42.04 -12.02
N PHE A 42 14.87 40.70 -12.01
CA PHE A 42 15.89 39.83 -11.41
C PHE A 42 16.67 39.01 -12.45
N ALA A 43 16.61 39.39 -13.73
CA ALA A 43 17.22 38.62 -14.82
C ALA A 43 18.75 38.75 -14.86
N PHE A 44 19.29 39.88 -14.41
CA PHE A 44 20.73 40.14 -14.30
C PHE A 44 21.15 39.89 -12.86
N GLN A 45 21.88 38.80 -12.63
CA GLN A 45 22.42 38.46 -11.32
C GLN A 45 23.88 38.91 -11.25
N ASP A 46 24.26 39.49 -10.12
CA ASP A 46 25.63 39.92 -9.84
C ASP A 46 26.56 38.71 -9.58
N GLY A 47 27.86 38.95 -9.40
CA GLY A 47 28.91 37.92 -9.25
C GLY A 47 28.77 36.99 -8.04
N PRO A 48 29.82 36.24 -7.66
CA PRO A 48 29.70 35.24 -6.59
C PRO A 48 29.35 35.90 -5.24
N LEU A 49 28.12 35.67 -4.78
CA LEU A 49 27.59 36.18 -3.51
C LEU A 49 27.67 35.10 -2.42
N PRO A 50 27.75 35.49 -1.14
CA PRO A 50 27.71 34.54 -0.04
C PRO A 50 26.42 33.71 -0.01
N ASP A 51 26.51 32.44 0.40
CA ASP A 51 25.37 31.51 0.45
C ASP A 51 24.19 32.04 1.29
N TRP A 52 24.48 32.72 2.41
CA TRP A 52 23.43 33.29 3.26
C TRP A 52 22.58 34.35 2.53
N PHE A 53 23.17 35.08 1.58
CA PHE A 53 22.49 36.07 0.77
C PHE A 53 21.70 35.41 -0.36
N LEU A 54 22.22 34.35 -0.97
CA LEU A 54 21.52 33.56 -1.99
C LEU A 54 20.28 32.88 -1.43
N ASP A 55 20.37 32.31 -0.22
CA ASP A 55 19.24 31.69 0.47
C ASP A 55 18.12 32.70 0.78
N ASP A 56 18.49 33.92 1.16
CA ASP A 56 17.54 35.00 1.40
C ASP A 56 16.92 35.53 0.10
N GLN A 57 17.75 35.72 -0.93
CA GLN A 57 17.29 36.06 -2.28
C GLN A 57 16.30 35.02 -2.79
N GLN A 58 16.56 33.72 -2.67
CA GLN A 58 15.64 32.68 -3.17
C GLN A 58 14.24 32.75 -2.53
N LYS A 59 14.15 33.18 -1.26
CA LYS A 59 12.87 33.34 -0.57
C LYS A 59 12.06 34.52 -1.14
N HIS A 60 12.74 35.62 -1.44
CA HIS A 60 12.12 36.90 -1.83
C HIS A 60 12.02 37.09 -3.36
N TYR A 61 12.93 36.51 -4.13
CA TYR A 61 13.03 36.64 -5.59
C TYR A 61 12.19 35.55 -6.26
N LYS A 62 10.87 35.67 -6.12
CA LYS A 62 9.91 34.76 -6.76
C LYS A 62 9.26 35.45 -7.95
N LYS A 63 9.65 35.04 -9.15
CA LYS A 63 8.95 35.44 -10.37
C LYS A 63 7.72 34.56 -10.60
N TYR A 64 6.62 35.19 -10.98
CA TYR A 64 5.48 34.47 -11.52
C TYR A 64 5.80 34.00 -12.94
N ILE A 65 5.76 32.68 -13.17
CA ILE A 65 5.95 32.10 -14.49
C ILE A 65 4.57 31.96 -15.15
N HIS A 66 4.38 32.64 -16.29
CA HIS A 66 3.15 32.58 -17.06
C HIS A 66 2.98 31.23 -17.78
N VAL A 67 2.60 30.20 -17.04
CA VAL A 67 2.21 28.89 -17.59
C VAL A 67 0.70 28.75 -17.51
N PRO A 68 0.02 28.33 -18.59
CA PRO A 68 -1.41 28.06 -18.54
C PRO A 68 -1.74 27.03 -17.44
N SER A 69 -2.74 27.32 -16.62
CA SER A 69 -3.18 26.47 -15.50
C SER A 69 -3.46 25.04 -15.94
N ASP A 70 -4.06 24.88 -17.12
CA ASP A 70 -4.51 23.58 -17.63
C ASP A 70 -3.33 22.65 -17.92
N VAL A 71 -2.27 23.22 -18.49
CA VAL A 71 -1.03 22.50 -18.79
C VAL A 71 -0.33 22.09 -17.49
N LEU A 72 -0.24 23.00 -16.52
CA LEU A 72 0.32 22.69 -15.20
C LEU A 72 -0.45 21.57 -14.49
N GLN A 73 -1.79 21.66 -14.49
CA GLN A 73 -2.64 20.65 -13.87
C GLN A 73 -2.49 19.29 -14.55
N PHE A 74 -2.39 19.26 -15.89
CA PHE A 74 -2.16 18.03 -16.63
C PHE A 74 -0.87 17.32 -16.20
N TYR A 75 0.26 18.04 -16.18
CA TYR A 75 1.55 17.46 -15.77
C TYR A 75 1.58 17.09 -14.28
N SER A 76 0.94 17.89 -13.41
CA SER A 76 0.81 17.56 -11.99
C SER A 76 0.02 16.27 -11.78
N LYS A 77 -1.13 16.12 -12.46
CA LYS A 77 -1.95 14.90 -12.42
C LYS A 77 -1.16 13.69 -12.91
N ARG A 78 -0.42 13.83 -14.01
CA ARG A 78 0.43 12.76 -14.57
C ARG A 78 1.51 12.32 -13.58
N LEU A 79 2.23 13.26 -12.94
CA LEU A 79 3.24 12.92 -11.94
C LEU A 79 2.62 12.25 -10.70
N LYS A 80 1.46 12.73 -10.25
CA LYS A 80 0.71 12.10 -9.15
C LYS A 80 0.28 10.68 -9.51
N GLU A 81 -0.19 10.44 -10.73
CA GLU A 81 -0.59 9.11 -11.20
C GLU A 81 0.59 8.14 -11.18
N ILE A 82 1.74 8.54 -11.73
CA ILE A 82 2.97 7.73 -11.75
C ILE A 82 3.42 7.41 -10.30
N ASN A 83 3.38 8.40 -9.41
CA ASN A 83 3.81 8.23 -8.03
C ASN A 83 2.80 7.43 -7.19
N SER A 84 1.50 7.52 -7.47
CA SER A 84 0.44 6.82 -6.71
C SER A 84 0.54 5.30 -6.80
N ARG A 85 1.12 4.79 -7.89
CA ARG A 85 1.31 3.37 -8.16
C ARG A 85 2.78 3.10 -8.52
N PRO A 86 3.70 3.15 -7.55
CA PRO A 86 5.11 3.02 -7.86
C PRO A 86 5.40 1.62 -8.44
N ILE A 87 6.21 1.57 -9.51
CA ILE A 87 6.50 0.35 -10.30
C ILE A 87 6.92 -0.81 -9.40
N LYS A 88 7.80 -0.54 -8.42
CA LYS A 88 8.26 -1.51 -7.43
C LYS A 88 7.09 -2.15 -6.67
N LYS A 89 6.10 -1.36 -6.24
CA LYS A 89 4.92 -1.86 -5.50
C LYS A 89 3.95 -2.61 -6.42
N VAL A 90 3.83 -2.20 -7.67
CA VAL A 90 3.04 -2.94 -8.67
C VAL A 90 3.65 -4.31 -8.93
N GLN A 91 4.98 -4.38 -9.12
CA GLN A 91 5.70 -5.64 -9.29
C GLN A 91 5.63 -6.52 -8.05
N GLU A 92 5.82 -5.94 -6.86
CA GLU A 92 5.69 -6.65 -5.58
C GLU A 92 4.26 -7.22 -5.42
N ALA A 93 3.22 -6.45 -5.74
CA ALA A 93 1.84 -6.91 -5.71
C ALA A 93 1.57 -8.06 -6.70
N LYS A 94 2.11 -7.97 -7.93
CA LYS A 94 2.04 -9.05 -8.93
C LYS A 94 2.75 -10.31 -8.43
N ALA A 95 3.94 -10.18 -7.87
CA ALA A 95 4.72 -11.29 -7.30
C ALA A 95 3.98 -11.94 -6.12
N ARG A 96 3.44 -11.14 -5.20
CA ARG A 96 2.60 -11.65 -4.08
C ARG A 96 1.38 -12.41 -4.58
N LYS A 97 0.70 -11.91 -5.64
CA LYS A 97 -0.45 -12.61 -6.25
C LYS A 97 -0.03 -13.93 -6.91
N LYS A 98 1.10 -13.94 -7.63
CA LYS A 98 1.68 -15.16 -8.23
C LYS A 98 2.05 -16.19 -7.17
N LEU A 99 2.73 -15.76 -6.09
CA LEU A 99 3.12 -16.61 -4.97
C LEU A 99 1.91 -17.21 -4.24
N LYS A 100 0.86 -16.43 -4.01
CA LYS A 100 -0.40 -16.94 -3.43
C LYS A 100 -1.03 -18.00 -4.34
N ALA A 101 -1.01 -17.78 -5.66
CA ALA A 101 -1.54 -18.73 -6.62
C ALA A 101 -0.69 -20.02 -6.69
N SER A 102 0.64 -19.92 -6.66
CA SER A 102 1.54 -21.09 -6.67
C SER A 102 1.44 -21.91 -5.39
N ARG A 103 1.42 -21.26 -4.21
CA ARG A 103 1.23 -21.96 -2.93
C ARG A 103 -0.10 -22.70 -2.86
N LYS A 104 -1.18 -22.12 -3.41
CA LYS A 104 -2.48 -22.80 -3.49
C LYS A 104 -2.43 -24.02 -4.42
N LEU A 105 -1.70 -23.93 -5.53
CA LEU A 105 -1.47 -25.04 -6.45
C LEU A 105 -0.66 -26.17 -5.81
N GLU A 106 0.45 -25.85 -5.16
CA GLU A 106 1.30 -26.82 -4.45
C GLU A 106 0.51 -27.53 -3.34
N GLY A 107 -0.27 -26.77 -2.54
CA GLY A 107 -1.12 -27.37 -1.51
C GLY A 107 -2.20 -28.29 -2.09
N MET A 108 -2.69 -28.04 -3.30
CA MET A 108 -3.61 -28.96 -4.00
C MET A 108 -2.91 -30.19 -4.53
N LYS A 109 -1.71 -30.06 -5.10
CA LYS A 109 -0.89 -31.19 -5.55
C LYS A 109 -0.63 -32.16 -4.39
N ARG A 110 -0.16 -31.64 -3.24
CA ARG A 110 0.05 -32.43 -2.01
C ARG A 110 -1.21 -33.17 -1.54
N LYS A 111 -2.39 -32.54 -1.67
CA LYS A 111 -3.68 -33.19 -1.33
C LYS A 111 -4.07 -34.26 -2.34
N ALA A 112 -3.83 -34.03 -3.62
CA ALA A 112 -4.11 -35.01 -4.67
C ALA A 112 -3.19 -36.24 -4.52
N GLU A 113 -1.90 -36.03 -4.29
CA GLU A 113 -0.91 -37.06 -3.98
C GLU A 113 -1.37 -37.90 -2.77
N SER A 114 -1.73 -37.24 -1.67
CA SER A 114 -2.26 -37.93 -0.48
C SER A 114 -3.53 -38.77 -0.75
N ILE A 115 -4.42 -38.35 -1.65
CA ILE A 115 -5.61 -39.15 -2.02
C ILE A 115 -5.23 -40.37 -2.85
N ILE A 116 -4.25 -40.22 -3.74
CA ILE A 116 -3.75 -41.31 -4.59
C ILE A 116 -3.08 -42.38 -3.71
N ASP A 117 -2.24 -41.95 -2.77
CA ASP A 117 -1.44 -42.82 -1.90
C ASP A 117 -2.28 -43.57 -0.85
N ASN A 118 -3.53 -43.16 -0.60
CA ASN A 118 -4.40 -43.83 0.36
C ASN A 118 -4.88 -45.21 -0.19
N PRO A 119 -4.51 -46.34 0.43
CA PRO A 119 -4.86 -47.67 -0.08
C PRO A 119 -6.32 -48.06 0.20
N ASN A 120 -6.96 -47.44 1.21
CA ASN A 120 -8.31 -47.80 1.67
C ASN A 120 -9.45 -47.24 0.80
N MET A 121 -9.14 -46.56 -0.32
CA MET A 121 -10.12 -45.88 -1.16
C MET A 121 -10.17 -46.50 -2.55
N SER A 122 -11.38 -46.81 -3.03
CA SER A 122 -11.60 -47.26 -4.41
C SER A 122 -11.15 -46.20 -5.43
N ASP A 123 -10.56 -46.62 -6.54
CA ASP A 123 -10.06 -45.74 -7.61
C ASP A 123 -11.13 -44.80 -8.17
N ALA A 124 -12.38 -45.27 -8.28
CA ALA A 124 -13.51 -44.45 -8.70
C ALA A 124 -13.78 -43.30 -7.73
N PHE A 125 -13.60 -43.54 -6.42
CA PHE A 125 -13.77 -42.54 -5.38
C PHE A 125 -12.58 -41.55 -5.35
N LYS A 126 -11.35 -42.04 -5.56
CA LYS A 126 -10.14 -41.20 -5.70
C LYS A 126 -10.33 -40.18 -6.83
N ARG A 127 -10.76 -40.63 -8.02
CA ARG A 127 -11.02 -39.76 -9.20
C ARG A 127 -12.04 -38.68 -8.90
N ARG A 128 -13.21 -39.03 -8.36
CA ARG A 128 -14.27 -38.07 -8.00
C ARG A 128 -13.80 -37.06 -6.96
N THR A 129 -12.94 -37.46 -6.03
CA THR A 129 -12.40 -36.58 -4.98
C THR A 129 -11.39 -35.59 -5.57
N ILE A 130 -10.52 -36.05 -6.47
CA ILE A 130 -9.57 -35.20 -7.21
C ILE A 130 -10.32 -34.19 -8.09
N GLU A 131 -11.36 -34.62 -8.81
CA GLU A 131 -12.21 -33.71 -9.60
C GLU A 131 -12.85 -32.61 -8.74
N LYS A 132 -13.36 -32.94 -7.56
CA LYS A 132 -13.89 -31.96 -6.60
C LYS A 132 -12.82 -30.96 -6.14
N LEU A 133 -11.59 -31.41 -5.88
CA LEU A 133 -10.47 -30.51 -5.55
C LEU A 133 -10.19 -29.54 -6.71
N HIS A 134 -10.14 -30.02 -7.95
CA HIS A 134 -9.93 -29.16 -9.12
C HIS A 134 -11.09 -28.19 -9.39
N TYR A 135 -12.33 -28.63 -9.23
CA TYR A 135 -13.52 -27.80 -9.46
C TYR A 135 -13.61 -26.66 -8.44
N SER A 136 -13.27 -26.92 -7.17
CA SER A 136 -13.23 -25.92 -6.09
C SER A 136 -12.27 -24.74 -6.36
N ARG A 137 -11.32 -24.90 -7.30
CA ARG A 137 -10.40 -23.85 -7.75
C ARG A 137 -10.98 -22.96 -8.84
N LYS A 138 -11.74 -23.53 -9.78
CA LYS A 138 -12.28 -22.83 -10.96
C LYS A 138 -13.41 -21.88 -10.56
N THR A 139 -14.21 -22.25 -9.56
CA THR A 139 -15.26 -21.38 -9.05
C THR A 139 -14.64 -20.27 -8.20
N ARG A 140 -14.73 -19.01 -8.65
CA ARG A 140 -14.60 -17.86 -7.72
C ARG A 140 -15.56 -18.12 -6.57
N SER A 141 -15.08 -18.10 -5.33
CA SER A 141 -15.96 -18.28 -4.17
C SER A 141 -17.05 -17.22 -4.29
N LYS A 142 -18.29 -17.66 -4.55
CA LYS A 142 -19.44 -16.75 -4.54
C LYS A 142 -19.42 -16.05 -3.18
N PRO A 143 -19.65 -14.72 -3.13
CA PRO A 143 -19.76 -14.04 -1.85
C PRO A 143 -20.79 -14.79 -1.02
N ARG A 144 -20.40 -15.17 0.20
CA ARG A 144 -21.33 -15.85 1.11
C ARG A 144 -22.42 -14.84 1.44
N ASN A 145 -23.68 -15.19 1.18
CA ASN A 145 -24.80 -14.38 1.62
C ASN A 145 -24.73 -14.27 3.15
N VAL A 146 -24.45 -13.06 3.65
CA VAL A 146 -24.43 -12.78 5.08
C VAL A 146 -25.88 -12.74 5.53
N GLN A 147 -26.32 -13.81 6.20
CA GLN A 147 -27.66 -13.85 6.75
C GLN A 147 -27.66 -13.06 8.07
N TYR A 148 -28.32 -11.91 8.07
CA TYR A 148 -28.52 -11.11 9.27
C TYR A 148 -29.58 -11.79 10.14
N VAL A 149 -29.14 -12.34 11.27
CA VAL A 149 -30.05 -12.82 12.31
C VAL A 149 -30.38 -11.64 13.22
N VAL A 150 -31.59 -11.11 13.07
CA VAL A 150 -32.12 -10.06 13.96
C VAL A 150 -32.68 -10.73 15.22
N ALA A 151 -32.15 -10.40 16.38
CA ALA A 151 -32.71 -10.84 17.65
C ALA A 151 -33.86 -9.89 18.05
N SER A 152 -35.11 -10.36 17.97
CA SER A 152 -36.26 -9.63 18.53
C SER A 152 -36.36 -9.84 20.04
N LYS A 153 -36.92 -8.86 20.75
CA LYS A 153 -37.04 -8.82 22.22
C LYS A 153 -37.78 -10.04 22.81
N SER A 154 -38.66 -10.68 22.03
CA SER A 154 -39.39 -11.90 22.40
C SER A 154 -38.65 -13.21 22.10
N GLY A 155 -37.61 -13.19 21.25
CA GLY A 155 -36.81 -14.37 20.86
C GLY A 155 -35.46 -14.50 21.58
N ALA A 156 -35.08 -13.53 22.40
CA ALA A 156 -33.75 -13.41 23.02
C ALA A 156 -33.38 -14.55 23.99
N ARG A 157 -34.33 -15.43 24.35
CA ARG A 157 -34.08 -16.53 25.30
C ARG A 157 -33.39 -17.74 24.67
N ARG A 158 -33.44 -17.91 23.34
CA ARG A 158 -32.69 -18.96 22.62
C ARG A 158 -31.47 -18.34 21.95
N LYS A 159 -30.35 -18.32 22.68
CA LYS A 159 -29.04 -17.94 22.15
C LYS A 159 -28.69 -18.90 21.01
N SER A 160 -28.73 -18.45 19.76
CA SER A 160 -28.31 -19.29 18.63
C SER A 160 -26.85 -19.68 18.85
N GLN A 161 -26.55 -20.96 19.05
CA GLN A 161 -25.18 -21.40 19.22
C GLN A 161 -24.38 -21.08 17.97
N ARG A 162 -23.24 -20.42 18.18
CA ARG A 162 -22.31 -20.06 17.11
C ARG A 162 -21.67 -21.35 16.59
N SER A 163 -21.70 -21.59 15.27
CA SER A 163 -21.03 -22.74 14.67
C SER A 163 -19.56 -22.79 15.10
N HIS A 164 -19.11 -23.96 15.57
CA HIS A 164 -17.86 -24.16 16.32
C HIS A 164 -16.56 -23.71 15.61
N SER A 165 -16.62 -23.40 14.31
CA SER A 165 -15.46 -23.22 13.44
C SER A 165 -14.85 -21.80 13.41
N VAL A 166 -15.32 -20.84 14.20
CA VAL A 166 -14.80 -19.45 14.20
C VAL A 166 -14.42 -19.01 15.62
N LYS A 167 -13.30 -19.49 16.14
CA LYS A 167 -12.69 -18.99 17.39
C LYS A 167 -11.47 -18.13 17.02
N GLY A 168 -11.59 -16.82 17.22
CA GLY A 168 -10.50 -15.87 16.99
C GLY A 168 -9.52 -15.88 18.17
N LEU A 169 -8.26 -16.20 17.88
CA LEU A 169 -7.17 -16.38 18.86
C LEU A 169 -6.78 -15.09 19.61
N LEU A 170 -7.30 -13.92 19.22
CA LEU A 170 -6.85 -12.62 19.75
C LEU A 170 -7.43 -12.26 21.13
N LYS A 171 -8.51 -12.92 21.58
CA LYS A 171 -9.17 -12.55 22.86
C LYS A 171 -8.41 -13.08 24.08
N GLU A 172 -7.84 -14.28 23.99
CA GLU A 172 -7.16 -14.93 25.12
C GLU A 172 -5.88 -14.16 25.51
N TYR A 173 -5.09 -13.72 24.52
CA TYR A 173 -3.86 -12.95 24.78
C TYR A 173 -4.13 -11.58 25.40
N ILE A 174 -5.22 -10.91 25.01
CA ILE A 174 -5.57 -9.60 25.57
C ILE A 174 -5.94 -9.73 27.06
N LEU A 175 -6.70 -10.77 27.42
CA LEU A 175 -7.06 -11.02 28.82
C LEU A 175 -5.83 -11.36 29.67
N GLN A 176 -4.89 -12.15 29.15
CA GLN A 176 -3.62 -12.44 29.83
C GLN A 176 -2.76 -11.18 30.04
N LEU A 177 -2.69 -10.31 29.03
CA LEU A 177 -1.92 -9.06 29.13
C LEU A 177 -2.53 -8.09 30.17
N ILE A 178 -3.86 -7.96 30.18
CA ILE A 178 -4.57 -7.13 31.18
C ILE A 178 -4.32 -7.67 32.59
N LEU A 179 -4.41 -8.99 32.79
CA LEU A 179 -4.16 -9.60 34.09
C LEU A 179 -2.71 -9.34 34.56
N LEU A 180 -1.73 -9.48 33.66
CA LEU A 180 -0.32 -9.19 33.95
C LEU A 180 -0.09 -7.73 34.35
N LEU A 181 -0.67 -6.77 33.62
CA LEU A 181 -0.55 -5.33 33.93
C LEU A 181 -1.15 -5.01 35.30
N VAL A 182 -2.34 -5.53 35.61
CA VAL A 182 -2.99 -5.33 36.91
C VAL A 182 -2.15 -5.92 38.04
N THR A 183 -1.55 -7.10 37.85
CA THR A 183 -0.66 -7.69 38.87
C THR A 183 0.63 -6.90 39.05
N LEU A 184 1.22 -6.37 37.98
CA LEU A 184 2.41 -5.53 38.05
C LEU A 184 2.13 -4.21 38.78
N ASP A 185 0.98 -3.58 38.52
CA ASP A 185 0.56 -2.36 39.23
C ASP A 185 0.35 -2.61 40.72
N LEU A 186 -0.29 -3.73 41.10
CA LEU A 186 -0.43 -4.11 42.50
C LEU A 186 0.94 -4.31 43.17
N MET A 187 1.85 -5.02 42.50
CA MET A 187 3.19 -5.30 43.02
C MET A 187 4.03 -4.03 43.17
N LEU A 188 3.94 -3.11 42.20
CA LEU A 188 4.60 -1.80 42.28
C LEU A 188 4.03 -0.96 43.44
N ARG A 189 2.71 -0.99 43.63
CA ARG A 189 2.04 -0.27 44.72
C ARG A 189 2.40 -0.83 46.10
N MET A 190 2.46 -2.14 46.24
CA MET A 190 2.93 -2.81 47.46
C MET A 190 4.40 -2.50 47.76
N ARG A 191 5.26 -2.49 46.73
CA ARG A 191 6.68 -2.14 46.87
C ARG A 191 6.89 -0.67 47.27
N HIS A 192 6.06 0.23 46.75
CA HIS A 192 6.04 1.63 47.16
C HIS A 192 5.62 1.77 48.64
N CYS A 193 4.58 1.02 49.05
CA CYS A 193 4.10 1.01 50.44
C CYS A 193 5.19 0.52 51.43
N LEU A 194 5.92 -0.54 51.07
CA LEU A 194 7.04 -1.05 51.89
C LEU A 194 8.22 -0.08 51.99
N LYS A 195 8.45 0.76 50.97
CA LYS A 195 9.56 1.72 50.95
C LYS A 195 9.26 2.99 51.74
N GLU A 196 7.98 3.32 51.95
CA GLU A 196 7.55 4.52 52.67
C GLU A 196 7.24 4.31 54.16
N GLY A 197 7.37 3.09 54.70
CA GLY A 197 7.36 2.85 56.16
C GLY A 197 6.20 3.50 56.91
N ARG A 198 4.99 3.50 56.34
CA ARG A 198 3.77 3.95 57.02
C ARG A 198 2.90 2.75 57.34
N THR A 199 2.68 2.53 58.63
CA THR A 199 1.59 1.72 59.21
C THR A 199 0.26 2.13 58.62
#